data_AF-A0A7S1R3S5-F1
#
_entry.id   AF-A0A7S1R3S5-F1
#
_cell.length_a   1.000
_cell.length_b   1.000
_cell.length_c   1.000
_cell.angle_alpha   90.00
_cell.angle_beta   90.00
_cell.angle_gamma   90.00
#
_symmetry.space_group_name_H-M   'P 1'
#
loop_
_entity.id
_entity.type
_entity.pdbx_description
1 polymer ?
#
loop_
_entity_poly.entity_id
_entity_poly.type
_entity_poly.pdbx_seq_one_letter_code
_entity_poly.pdbx_strand_id
1 'polypeptide(L)'
;STLMNLLHSRRLRGFQTGHYMDPQTHGLWVWPKPHPRRPGLTVLLVDSEGLDSPHVPQHYNWLISAVTLLMSDVYMYQTKGSIEQSSTERLDMILKVAEQLGKA
;
A
#
# COMPACT_ATOMS: atom_id res chain seq x y z
N SER A 1 -5.94 -3.76 -1.85
CA SER A 1 -7.31 -3.97 -1.32
C SER A 1 -7.68 -5.42 -1.00
N THR A 2 -7.68 -6.38 -1.95
CA THR A 2 -8.14 -7.76 -1.67
C THR A 2 -7.38 -8.46 -0.54
N LEU A 3 -6.04 -8.41 -0.56
CA LEU A 3 -5.21 -8.98 0.50
C LEU A 3 -5.51 -8.32 1.86
N MET A 4 -5.67 -7.00 1.88
CA MET A 4 -5.98 -6.25 3.09
C MET A 4 -7.35 -6.62 3.68
N ASN A 5 -8.34 -6.91 2.84
CA ASN A 5 -9.65 -7.41 3.28
C ASN A 5 -9.56 -8.80 3.92
N LEU A 6 -8.69 -9.68 3.39
CA LEU A 6 -8.40 -10.98 3.99
C LEU A 6 -7.72 -10.84 5.36
N LEU A 7 -6.73 -9.94 5.49
CA LEU A 7 -6.07 -9.63 6.78
C LEU A 7 -7.02 -9.00 7.79
N HIS A 8 -7.97 -8.18 7.33
CA HIS A 8 -9.01 -7.61 8.16
C HIS A 8 -10.09 -8.65 8.53
N SER A 9 -10.12 -9.83 7.90
CA SER A 9 -11.17 -10.84 8.06
C SER A 9 -12.56 -10.34 7.67
N ARG A 10 -12.65 -9.41 6.71
CA ARG A 10 -13.91 -8.88 6.16
C ARG A 10 -14.07 -9.35 4.71
N ARG A 11 -15.04 -10.24 4.46
CA ARG A 11 -15.30 -10.80 3.12
C ARG A 11 -16.03 -9.86 2.15
N LEU A 12 -16.80 -8.87 2.65
CA LEU A 12 -17.76 -8.12 1.80
C LEU A 12 -17.92 -6.62 2.12
N ARG A 13 -17.32 -6.10 3.19
CA ARG A 13 -17.46 -4.68 3.62
C ARG A 13 -16.10 -4.11 4.04
N GLY A 14 -15.11 -4.28 3.17
CA GLY A 14 -13.71 -3.92 3.39
C GLY A 14 -13.29 -2.68 2.59
N PHE A 15 -11.99 -2.52 2.34
CA PHE A 15 -11.47 -1.66 1.28
C PHE A 15 -12.18 -1.97 -0.04
N GLN A 16 -12.58 -0.94 -0.78
CA GLN A 16 -13.22 -1.13 -2.09
C GLN A 16 -12.23 -1.77 -3.06
N THR A 17 -12.67 -2.79 -3.78
CA THR A 17 -11.85 -3.48 -4.79
C THR A 17 -12.26 -3.01 -6.17
N GLY A 18 -11.36 -2.27 -6.84
CA GLY A 18 -11.54 -1.85 -8.23
C GLY A 18 -10.98 -2.84 -9.25
N HIS A 19 -11.28 -2.59 -10.52
CA HIS A 19 -10.66 -3.31 -11.65
C HIS A 19 -9.41 -2.55 -12.12
N TYR A 20 -8.46 -3.20 -12.81
CA TYR A 20 -7.22 -2.53 -13.24
C TYR A 20 -7.46 -1.29 -14.12
N MET A 21 -8.54 -1.29 -14.90
CA MET A 21 -8.95 -0.18 -15.76
C MET A 21 -9.71 0.94 -15.02
N ASP A 22 -10.09 0.69 -13.76
CA ASP A 22 -10.84 1.62 -12.92
C ASP A 22 -10.40 1.46 -11.45
N PRO A 23 -9.23 2.02 -11.10
CA PRO A 23 -8.70 1.92 -9.74
C PRO A 23 -9.63 2.66 -8.77
N GLN A 24 -10.17 1.93 -7.79
CA GLN A 24 -11.12 2.46 -6.81
C GLN A 24 -10.45 3.01 -5.54
N THR A 25 -9.21 2.60 -5.27
CA THR A 25 -8.43 3.12 -4.14
C THR A 25 -7.64 4.32 -4.59
N HIS A 26 -8.12 5.51 -4.24
CA HIS A 26 -7.36 6.75 -4.41
C HIS A 26 -6.69 7.15 -3.10
N GLY A 27 -5.40 7.51 -3.16
CA GLY A 27 -4.63 7.92 -1.99
C GLY A 27 -4.40 6.79 -0.98
N LEU A 28 -4.70 7.04 0.30
CA LEU A 28 -4.48 6.12 1.42
C LEU A 28 -5.77 5.84 2.19
N TRP A 29 -6.02 4.58 2.48
CA TRP A 29 -7.15 4.14 3.29
C TRP A 29 -6.64 3.38 4.50
N VAL A 30 -7.17 3.70 5.69
CA VAL A 30 -6.69 3.13 6.96
C VAL A 30 -7.84 2.51 7.73
N TRP A 31 -7.66 1.25 8.15
CA TRP A 31 -8.66 0.49 8.88
C TRP A 31 -8.07 -0.05 10.19
N PRO A 32 -8.59 0.36 11.36
CA PRO A 32 -8.13 -0.14 12.65
C PRO A 32 -8.76 -1.49 13.00
N LYS A 33 -7.98 -2.38 13.61
CA LYS A 33 -8.49 -3.58 14.29
C LYS A 33 -7.67 -3.91 15.55
N PRO A 34 -8.26 -4.57 16.55
CA PRO A 34 -7.49 -5.06 17.70
C PRO A 34 -6.37 -6.03 17.27
N HIS A 35 -5.21 -5.95 17.91
CA HIS A 35 -4.10 -6.87 17.64
C HIS A 35 -4.46 -8.29 18.11
N PRO A 36 -4.38 -9.32 17.25
CA PRO A 36 -4.93 -10.65 17.54
C PRO A 36 -4.24 -11.41 18.68
N ARG A 37 -3.02 -10.98 19.06
CA ARG A 37 -2.20 -11.62 20.11
C ARG A 37 -1.75 -10.69 21.23
N ARG A 38 -2.06 -9.39 21.17
CA ARG A 38 -1.53 -8.37 22.10
C ARG A 38 -2.67 -7.47 22.55
N PRO A 39 -3.29 -7.76 23.71
CA PRO A 39 -4.37 -6.94 24.24
C PRO A 39 -3.95 -5.47 24.40
N GLY A 40 -4.87 -4.54 24.16
CA GLY A 40 -4.62 -3.10 24.27
C GLY A 40 -3.88 -2.47 23.08
N LEU A 41 -3.35 -3.26 22.14
CA LEU A 41 -2.72 -2.75 20.92
C LEU A 41 -3.72 -2.75 19.75
N THR A 42 -3.68 -1.69 18.95
CA THR A 42 -4.44 -1.59 17.68
C THR A 42 -3.50 -1.76 16.51
N VAL A 43 -3.87 -2.62 15.56
CA VAL A 43 -3.21 -2.75 14.26
C VAL A 43 -3.93 -1.84 13.28
N LEU A 44 -3.19 -0.98 12.62
CA LEU A 44 -3.67 -0.20 11.49
C LEU A 44 -3.33 -0.93 10.20
N LEU A 45 -4.36 -1.30 9.44
CA LEU A 45 -4.21 -1.82 8.10
C LEU A 45 -4.30 -0.63 7.14
N VAL A 46 -3.22 -0.37 6.40
CA VAL A 46 -3.14 0.73 5.44
C VAL A 46 -3.14 0.15 4.02
N ASP A 47 -4.14 0.52 3.22
CA ASP A 47 -4.22 0.17 1.80
C ASP A 47 -3.99 1.43 0.98
N SER A 48 -3.02 1.40 0.06
CA SER A 48 -2.64 2.53 -0.78
C SER A 48 -3.11 2.35 -2.22
N GLU A 49 -3.18 3.46 -2.96
CA GLU A 49 -3.37 3.45 -4.40
C GLU A 49 -2.28 2.64 -5.12
N GLY A 50 -2.68 1.94 -6.19
CA GLY A 50 -1.78 1.07 -6.93
C GLY A 50 -0.69 1.82 -7.69
N LEU A 51 0.53 1.28 -7.67
CA LEU A 51 1.71 1.89 -8.31
C LEU A 51 1.60 2.10 -9.82
N ASP A 52 0.74 1.33 -10.47
CA ASP A 52 0.54 1.34 -11.92
C ASP A 52 -0.83 1.97 -12.30
N SER A 53 -1.39 2.83 -11.44
CA SER A 53 -2.62 3.58 -11.73
C SER A 53 -2.39 4.46 -12.97
N PRO A 54 -3.10 4.24 -14.09
CA PRO A 54 -2.83 4.95 -15.35
C PRO A 54 -3.37 6.37 -15.38
N HIS A 55 -4.20 6.74 -14.40
CA HIS A 55 -4.93 8.01 -14.36
C HIS A 55 -4.17 9.12 -13.62
N VAL A 56 -3.02 8.81 -13.03
CA VAL A 56 -2.20 9.75 -12.26
C VAL A 56 -0.74 9.72 -12.72
N PRO A 57 0.01 10.81 -12.58
CA PRO A 57 1.44 10.81 -12.88
C PRO A 57 2.20 9.80 -12.01
N GLN A 58 3.21 9.13 -12.58
CA GLN A 58 3.93 8.07 -11.88
C GLN A 58 4.65 8.55 -10.60
N HIS A 59 5.09 9.81 -10.57
CA HIS A 59 5.69 10.39 -9.36
C HIS A 59 4.72 10.47 -8.17
N TYR A 60 3.42 10.66 -8.43
CA TYR A 60 2.40 10.64 -7.39
C TYR A 60 2.30 9.25 -6.75
N ASN A 61 2.33 8.19 -7.56
CA ASN A 61 2.30 6.81 -7.08
C ASN A 61 3.54 6.47 -6.21
N TRP A 62 4.72 6.97 -6.60
CA TRP A 62 5.94 6.82 -5.79
C TRP A 62 5.84 7.56 -4.46
N LEU A 63 5.31 8.79 -4.46
CA LEU A 63 5.10 9.57 -3.24
C LEU A 63 4.14 8.89 -2.26
N ILE A 64 2.98 8.44 -2.75
CA ILE A 64 1.99 7.72 -1.92
C ILE A 64 2.61 6.45 -1.33
N SER A 65 3.37 5.69 -2.12
CA SER A 65 4.02 4.47 -1.64
C SER A 65 5.15 4.77 -0.65
N ALA A 66 5.93 5.81 -0.87
CA ALA A 66 6.99 6.24 0.03
C ALA A 66 6.44 6.70 1.39
N VAL A 67 5.36 7.49 1.40
CA VAL A 67 4.67 7.89 2.64
C VAL A 67 4.10 6.67 3.36
N THR A 68 3.48 5.75 2.62
CA THR A 68 2.97 4.47 3.19
C THR A 68 4.09 3.67 3.82
N LEU A 69 5.26 3.60 3.19
CA LEU A 69 6.42 2.90 3.71
C LEU A 69 6.93 3.54 5.00
N LEU A 70 7.08 4.87 5.02
CA LEU A 70 7.59 5.60 6.19
C LEU A 70 6.67 5.51 7.41
N MET A 71 5.35 5.44 7.21
CA MET A 71 4.38 5.33 8.31
C MET A 71 4.17 3.89 8.82
N SER A 72 4.69 2.88 8.12
CA SER A 72 4.38 1.47 8.40
C SER A 72 5.49 0.79 9.18
N ASP A 73 5.13 0.08 10.25
CA ASP A 73 6.05 -0.86 10.91
C ASP A 73 6.39 -2.05 10.00
N VAL A 74 5.46 -2.43 9.13
CA VAL A 74 5.61 -3.52 8.15
C VAL A 74 5.03 -3.05 6.82
N TYR A 75 5.87 -2.96 5.79
CA TYR A 75 5.47 -2.60 4.43
C TYR A 75 5.38 -3.85 3.54
N MET A 76 4.25 -4.03 2.84
CA MET A 76 4.03 -5.15 1.92
C MET A 76 4.05 -4.65 0.47
N TYR A 77 5.14 -4.93 -0.24
CA TYR A 77 5.24 -4.63 -1.67
C TYR A 77 4.61 -5.76 -2.50
N GLN A 78 3.55 -5.44 -3.25
CA GLN A 78 2.82 -6.42 -4.06
C GLN A 78 3.12 -6.23 -5.56
N THR A 79 3.62 -7.28 -6.21
CA THR A 79 3.81 -7.34 -7.67
C THR A 79 2.89 -8.39 -8.30
N LYS A 80 2.70 -8.33 -9.62
CA LYS A 80 2.02 -9.38 -10.39
C LYS A 80 3.06 -10.26 -11.08
N GLY A 81 2.85 -11.58 -11.06
CA GLY A 81 3.74 -12.52 -11.73
C GLY A 81 5.05 -12.74 -10.98
N SER A 82 6.12 -13.02 -11.73
CA SER A 82 7.45 -13.25 -11.20
C SER A 82 8.12 -11.94 -10.75
N ILE A 83 9.14 -12.05 -9.90
CA ILE A 83 9.98 -10.91 -9.56
C ILE A 83 10.91 -10.63 -10.74
N GLU A 84 10.62 -9.56 -11.47
CA GLU A 84 11.43 -9.08 -12.59
C GLU A 84 12.33 -7.92 -12.15
N GLN A 85 13.36 -7.62 -12.95
CA GLN A 85 14.23 -6.46 -12.72
C GLN A 85 13.44 -5.15 -12.61
N SER A 86 12.41 -4.99 -13.45
CA SER A 86 11.51 -3.84 -13.42
C SER A 86 10.79 -3.68 -12.07
N SER A 87 10.49 -4.79 -11.38
CA SER A 87 9.87 -4.79 -10.06
C SER A 87 10.83 -4.31 -8.98
N THR A 88 12.11 -4.71 -9.08
CA THR A 88 13.16 -4.28 -8.15
C THR A 88 13.54 -2.81 -8.35
N GLU A 89 13.59 -2.32 -9.59
CA GLU A 89 13.87 -0.92 -9.90
C GLU A 89 12.78 0.02 -9.36
N ARG A 90 11.50 -0.39 -9.45
CA ARG A 90 10.39 0.36 -8.84
C ARG A 90 10.51 0.42 -7.32
N LEU A 91 10.88 -0.69 -6.67
CA LEU A 91 11.06 -0.71 -5.22
C LEU A 91 12.23 0.19 -4.80
N ASP A 92 13.36 0.16 -5.53
CA ASP A 92 14.49 1.06 -5.32
C ASP A 92 14.09 2.54 -5.44
N MET A 93 13.27 2.89 -6.44
CA MET A 93 12.74 4.24 -6.58
C MET A 93 11.90 4.67 -5.37
N ILE A 94 10.99 3.81 -4.89
CA ILE A 94 10.17 4.09 -3.70
C ILE A 94 11.06 4.33 -2.48
N LEU A 95 12.09 3.52 -2.27
CA LEU A 95 13.03 3.67 -1.16
C LEU A 95 13.80 4.99 -1.25
N LYS A 96 14.28 5.38 -2.44
CA LYS A 96 14.96 6.66 -2.67
C LYS A 96 14.05 7.84 -2.36
N VAL A 97 12.80 7.80 -2.82
CA VAL A 97 11.81 8.85 -2.52
C VAL A 97 11.54 8.91 -1.01
N ALA A 98 11.36 7.77 -0.35
CA ALA A 98 11.16 7.71 1.10
C ALA A 98 12.36 8.29 1.87
N GLU A 99 13.58 7.99 1.45
CA GLU A 99 14.80 8.54 2.06
C GLU A 99 14.87 10.07 1.92
N GLN A 100 14.49 10.61 0.76
CA GLN A 100 14.43 12.07 0.56
C GLN A 100 13.36 12.72 1.44
N LEU A 101 12.19 12.10 1.56
CA LEU A 101 11.10 12.60 2.41
C LEU A 101 11.44 12.54 3.90
N GLY A 102 12.12 11.47 4.36
CA GLY A 102 12.49 11.30 5.77
C GLY A 102 13.66 12.17 6.24
N LYS A 103 14.38 12.83 5.33
CA LYS A 103 15.44 13.79 5.64
C LYS A 103 14.93 15.22 5.87
N ALA A 104 13.69 15.51 5.49
CA ALA A 104 13.02 16.80 5.68
C ALA A 104 12.40 16.89 7.09
#